data_AF-A0A7X9ZU02-F1
#
_entry.id   AF-A0A7X9ZU02-F1
#
_cell.length_a   1.000
_cell.length_b   1.000
_cell.length_c   1.000
_cell.angle_alpha   90.00
_cell.angle_beta   90.00
_cell.angle_gamma   90.00
#
_symmetry.space_group_name_H-M   'P 1'
#
loop_
_entity.id
_entity.type
_entity.pdbx_description
1 polymer ?
#
loop_
_entity_poly.entity_id
_entity_poly.type
_entity_poly.pdbx_seq_one_letter_code
_entity_poly.pdbx_strand_id
1 'polypeptide(L)'
;MKPALKLLESALQQHDVLRNRLIWIQLLVRLGRSDEMRDWLDRVSEDIEGTPIELIALAQLVDRYLSNATKALSLGYRALRTGYGHPRIHLAYALGLIVGGRASSVTMAAPQLIQAGAGVVLINDATGEELHRIIETGPAPAVERDELSPDEPFAKRLLGLRVGDSIAFTKLGVGPQSYRVAEIQTPSLFAFRRTMRQFPTLFPDNPAFGSFTIDESKGDDRFEEMFAMARNRADKGQQLETLYRDGLIPIPMFARLSGADIFEIWENFRQKNGLGLKVAMGVEDEFATGRAGAQAGIAVVDPLCVYAWARMGLSAVIAKLSNRLAIVQSTIDSLRQLVEEREGRRGRKTGTFGYDGERYFFIEMTPEAAAQQLADARSALDLAQSLPLVAAESDQALPEGVAELIADLDPAYHDSLIAALAPRRALLTDDLGLRVIAQAAGAQVCWTQPLAQVALSLQAITHPEYRQIIGALFDANHAFVQFNAADVIGELQDSAWTANDRLRDYARLLTSETLDQTHAAMVMAELLLNSSQIAGIARALIFPNLVFEVAGELGRAEQLRAFMGAARAAAQHIQTRAFNRRLLPPRLMQTTHLTPIDALAVMSARRAEKFVTRFWDALEAAGLKTGD
;
A
#
# COMPACT_ATOMS: atom_id res chain seq x y z
N MET A 1 -0.18 23.40 12.73
CA MET A 1 0.67 23.92 11.64
C MET A 1 1.01 25.41 11.74
N LYS A 2 0.04 26.35 11.86
CA LYS A 2 0.37 27.80 11.96
C LYS A 2 1.34 28.17 13.10
N PRO A 3 1.24 27.61 14.32
CA PRO A 3 2.22 27.89 15.38
C PRO A 3 3.62 27.33 15.07
N ALA A 4 3.69 26.13 14.50
CA ALA A 4 4.95 25.52 14.07
C ALA A 4 5.64 26.34 12.98
N LEU A 5 4.87 26.87 12.02
CA LEU A 5 5.41 27.76 11.00
C LEU A 5 5.96 29.05 11.63
N LYS A 6 5.26 29.66 12.58
CA LYS A 6 5.77 30.86 13.29
C LYS A 6 7.08 30.56 14.04
N LEU A 7 7.15 29.43 14.75
CA LEU A 7 8.38 29.02 15.44
C LEU A 7 9.54 28.82 14.46
N LEU A 8 9.28 28.19 13.31
CA LEU A 8 10.29 27.98 12.29
C LEU A 8 10.70 29.29 11.61
N GLU A 9 9.76 30.20 11.33
CA GLU A 9 10.04 31.54 10.82
C GLU A 9 10.90 32.34 11.81
N SER A 10 10.65 32.22 13.12
CA SER A 10 11.54 32.78 14.15
C SER A 10 12.92 32.13 14.17
N ALA A 11 13.01 30.81 14.00
CA ALA A 11 14.28 30.10 13.92
C ALA A 11 15.08 30.51 12.66
N LEU A 12 14.42 30.71 11.53
CA LEU A 12 15.03 31.18 10.28
C LEU A 12 15.60 32.60 10.39
N GLN A 13 15.05 33.45 11.28
CA GLN A 13 15.64 34.76 11.56
C GLN A 13 17.00 34.66 12.26
N GLN A 14 17.25 33.57 13.00
CA GLN A 14 18.48 33.35 13.73
C GLN A 14 19.48 32.49 12.93
N HIS A 15 18.98 31.45 12.27
CA HIS A 15 19.76 30.46 11.53
C HIS A 15 19.07 30.08 10.22
N ASP A 16 19.33 30.87 9.17
CA ASP A 16 18.83 30.62 7.82
C ASP A 16 19.70 29.59 7.07
N VAL A 17 19.54 28.33 7.43
CA VAL A 17 20.22 27.19 6.78
C VAL A 17 19.26 26.41 5.88
N LEU A 18 19.79 25.79 4.82
CA LEU A 18 18.98 25.08 3.83
C LEU A 18 18.06 24.01 4.47
N ARG A 19 18.55 23.30 5.49
CA ARG A 19 17.74 22.34 6.26
C ARG A 19 16.43 22.94 6.77
N ASN A 20 16.51 24.10 7.43
CA ASN A 20 15.36 24.78 8.00
C ASN A 20 14.44 25.31 6.90
N ARG A 21 15.01 25.77 5.79
CA ARG A 21 14.24 26.20 4.60
C ARG A 21 13.47 25.05 3.96
N LEU A 22 14.05 23.86 3.88
CA LEU A 22 13.35 22.67 3.35
C LEU A 22 12.15 22.29 4.24
N ILE A 23 12.31 22.34 5.58
CA ILE A 23 11.19 22.13 6.52
C ILE A 23 10.13 23.23 6.35
N TRP A 24 10.56 24.49 6.16
CA TRP A 24 9.66 25.62 5.96
C TRP A 24 8.84 25.48 4.68
N ILE A 25 9.48 25.06 3.58
CA ILE A 25 8.82 24.73 2.33
C ILE A 25 7.76 23.64 2.54
N GLN A 26 8.09 22.55 3.23
CA GLN A 26 7.12 21.49 3.53
C GLN A 26 5.91 22.02 4.30
N LEU A 27 6.11 22.90 5.28
CA LEU A 27 5.01 23.53 6.02
C LEU A 27 4.18 24.47 5.14
N LEU A 28 4.80 25.24 4.23
CA LEU A 28 4.07 26.09 3.29
C LEU A 28 3.21 25.28 2.33
N VAL A 29 3.75 24.19 1.76
CA VAL A 29 3.00 23.27 0.89
C VAL A 29 1.79 22.72 1.63
N ARG A 30 1.97 22.24 2.87
CA ARG A 30 0.86 21.72 3.70
C ARG A 30 -0.18 22.79 4.05
N LEU A 31 0.20 24.07 4.11
CA LEU A 31 -0.70 25.19 4.38
C LEU A 31 -1.32 25.80 3.12
N GLY A 32 -1.04 25.26 1.93
CA GLY A 32 -1.50 25.82 0.66
C GLY A 32 -0.87 27.17 0.31
N ARG A 33 0.23 27.56 0.97
CA ARG A 33 0.96 28.82 0.75
C ARG A 33 2.07 28.62 -0.31
N SER A 34 1.71 27.99 -1.43
CA SER A 34 2.67 27.59 -2.47
C SER A 34 3.35 28.77 -3.16
N ASP A 35 2.73 29.95 -3.18
CA ASP A 35 3.30 31.13 -3.84
C ASP A 35 4.53 31.65 -3.10
N GLU A 36 4.52 31.67 -1.76
CA GLU A 36 5.69 32.09 -0.97
C GLU A 36 6.87 31.12 -1.12
N MET A 37 6.57 29.83 -1.23
CA MET A 37 7.58 28.81 -1.54
C MET A 37 8.16 29.07 -2.94
N ARG A 38 7.30 29.29 -3.96
CA ARG A 38 7.75 29.55 -5.33
C ARG A 38 8.63 30.79 -5.42
N ASP A 39 8.24 31.87 -4.75
CA ASP A 39 9.02 33.10 -4.66
C ASP A 39 10.42 32.86 -4.08
N TRP A 40 10.51 32.06 -3.02
CA TRP A 40 11.81 31.72 -2.44
C TRP A 40 12.63 30.80 -3.36
N LEU A 41 12.01 29.76 -3.93
CA LEU A 41 12.66 28.86 -4.87
C LEU A 41 13.18 29.59 -6.12
N ASP A 42 12.51 30.67 -6.54
CA ASP A 42 12.94 31.47 -7.68
C ASP A 42 14.20 32.29 -7.34
N ARG A 43 14.22 32.89 -6.14
CA ARG A 43 15.32 33.77 -5.68
C ARG A 43 16.53 33.06 -5.08
N VAL A 44 16.39 31.82 -4.60
CA VAL A 44 17.50 31.11 -3.94
C VAL A 44 18.71 30.98 -4.87
N SER A 45 19.92 31.24 -4.38
CA SER A 45 21.12 31.11 -5.19
C SER A 45 21.40 29.64 -5.55
N GLU A 46 21.92 29.40 -6.75
CA GLU A 46 22.46 28.10 -7.15
C GLU A 46 23.68 27.69 -6.33
N ASP A 47 24.37 28.66 -5.70
CA ASP A 47 25.55 28.44 -4.86
C ASP A 47 25.23 28.22 -3.37
N ILE A 48 23.95 28.10 -3.01
CA ILE A 48 23.54 27.86 -1.62
C ILE A 48 24.31 26.70 -0.99
N GLU A 49 24.73 26.89 0.26
CA GLU A 49 25.40 25.85 1.05
C GLU A 49 24.38 24.83 1.58
N GLY A 50 24.78 23.57 1.57
CA GLY A 50 23.96 22.47 2.06
C GLY A 50 24.65 21.14 1.86
N THR A 51 24.20 20.13 2.59
CA THR A 51 24.63 18.75 2.39
C THR A 51 24.13 18.24 1.02
N PRO A 52 24.74 17.18 0.46
CA PRO A 52 24.32 16.62 -0.83
C PRO A 52 22.83 16.25 -0.86
N ILE A 53 22.30 15.72 0.26
CA ILE A 53 20.88 15.33 0.35
C ILE A 53 19.94 16.54 0.37
N GLU A 54 20.36 17.65 0.98
CA GLU A 54 19.58 18.89 1.00
C GLU A 54 19.59 19.57 -0.38
N LEU A 55 20.74 19.58 -1.06
CA LEU A 55 20.87 20.15 -2.40
C LEU A 55 20.06 19.37 -3.44
N ILE A 56 20.07 18.03 -3.40
CA ILE A 56 19.27 17.25 -4.34
C ILE A 56 17.76 17.37 -4.05
N ALA A 57 17.37 17.49 -2.78
CA ALA A 57 15.98 17.77 -2.41
C ALA A 57 15.55 19.16 -2.93
N LEU A 58 16.39 20.18 -2.79
CA LEU A 58 16.13 21.51 -3.34
C LEU A 58 16.01 21.47 -4.87
N ALA A 59 16.90 20.77 -5.56
CA ALA A 59 16.86 20.60 -7.01
C ALA A 59 15.52 20.00 -7.47
N GLN A 60 15.04 18.96 -6.78
CA GLN A 60 13.75 18.32 -7.07
C GLN A 60 12.55 19.25 -6.78
N LEU A 61 12.63 20.08 -5.74
CA LEU A 61 11.61 21.11 -5.48
C LEU A 61 11.58 22.18 -6.57
N VAL A 62 12.75 22.66 -7.02
CA VAL A 62 12.86 23.61 -8.14
C VAL A 62 12.27 22.98 -9.41
N ASP A 63 12.63 21.75 -9.76
CA ASP A 63 12.09 21.04 -10.92
C ASP A 63 10.57 20.85 -10.86
N ARG A 64 10.05 20.52 -9.66
CA ARG A 64 8.63 20.24 -9.44
C ARG A 64 7.78 21.50 -9.56
N TYR A 65 8.20 22.57 -8.88
CA TYR A 65 7.39 23.75 -8.64
C TYR A 65 7.72 24.95 -9.54
N LEU A 66 8.89 24.96 -10.17
CA LEU A 66 9.30 26.00 -11.12
C LEU A 66 9.54 25.39 -12.50
N SER A 67 9.34 26.18 -13.54
CA SER A 67 9.71 25.80 -14.93
C SER A 67 11.16 26.18 -15.23
N ASN A 68 12.07 26.01 -14.27
CA ASN A 68 13.48 26.38 -14.38
C ASN A 68 14.39 25.14 -14.29
N ALA A 69 14.42 24.37 -15.37
CA ALA A 69 15.20 23.14 -15.45
C ALA A 69 16.70 23.37 -15.30
N THR A 70 17.24 24.47 -15.85
CA THR A 70 18.68 24.77 -15.77
C THR A 70 19.13 24.88 -14.32
N LYS A 71 18.38 25.63 -13.49
CA LYS A 71 18.65 25.77 -12.07
C LYS A 71 18.55 24.45 -11.32
N ALA A 72 17.51 23.66 -11.59
CA ALA A 72 17.33 22.33 -10.99
C ALA A 72 18.50 21.39 -11.33
N LEU A 73 18.90 21.34 -12.60
CA LEU A 73 20.00 20.49 -13.07
C LEU A 73 21.35 20.93 -12.50
N SER A 74 21.59 22.23 -12.35
CA SER A 74 22.79 22.79 -11.73
C SER A 74 22.91 22.38 -10.26
N LEU A 75 21.84 22.60 -9.47
CA LEU A 75 21.77 22.16 -8.06
C LEU A 75 21.95 20.64 -7.93
N GLY A 76 21.30 19.87 -8.80
CA GLY A 76 21.42 18.41 -8.84
C GLY A 76 22.83 17.93 -9.18
N TYR A 77 23.49 18.60 -10.14
CA TYR A 77 24.87 18.30 -10.52
C TYR A 77 25.84 18.60 -9.36
N ARG A 78 25.68 19.74 -8.67
CA ARG A 78 26.44 20.06 -7.46
C ARG A 78 26.24 19.00 -6.37
N ALA A 79 25.00 18.60 -6.12
CA ALA A 79 24.69 17.54 -5.15
C ALA A 79 25.38 16.21 -5.52
N LEU A 80 25.35 15.82 -6.80
CA LEU A 80 26.02 14.62 -7.29
C LEU A 80 27.54 14.67 -7.13
N ARG A 81 28.17 15.82 -7.41
CA ARG A 81 29.62 15.98 -7.24
C ARG A 81 30.04 15.88 -5.77
N THR A 82 29.31 16.54 -4.87
CA THR A 82 29.64 16.54 -3.43
C THR A 82 29.23 15.24 -2.72
N GLY A 83 28.22 14.55 -3.23
CA GLY A 83 27.70 13.29 -2.72
C GLY A 83 28.06 12.06 -3.55
N TYR A 84 29.14 12.10 -4.33
CA TYR A 84 29.50 11.06 -5.31
C TYR A 84 29.61 9.65 -4.71
N GLY A 85 30.04 9.53 -3.46
CA GLY A 85 30.13 8.24 -2.76
C GLY A 85 28.80 7.66 -2.28
N HIS A 86 27.66 8.29 -2.58
CA HIS A 86 26.36 7.90 -2.03
C HIS A 86 25.37 7.46 -3.12
N PRO A 87 24.91 6.18 -3.11
CA PRO A 87 24.03 5.66 -4.17
C PRO A 87 22.69 6.42 -4.23
N ARG A 88 22.18 6.85 -3.07
CA ARG A 88 20.93 7.64 -2.98
C ARG A 88 21.01 8.94 -3.77
N ILE A 89 22.17 9.61 -3.81
CA ILE A 89 22.34 10.87 -4.53
C ILE A 89 22.36 10.62 -6.04
N HIS A 90 23.08 9.58 -6.49
CA HIS A 90 23.06 9.13 -7.89
C HIS A 90 21.64 8.82 -8.36
N LEU A 91 20.86 8.08 -7.57
CA LEU A 91 19.48 7.73 -7.90
C LEU A 91 18.55 8.94 -7.89
N ALA A 92 18.66 9.82 -6.89
CA ALA A 92 17.86 11.02 -6.81
C ALA A 92 18.14 11.99 -7.97
N TYR A 93 19.38 12.04 -8.47
CA TYR A 93 19.73 12.78 -9.67
C TYR A 93 19.21 12.10 -10.95
N ALA A 94 19.62 10.86 -11.19
CA ALA A 94 19.31 10.17 -12.44
C ALA A 94 17.82 9.84 -12.58
N LEU A 95 17.21 9.22 -11.57
CA LEU A 95 15.80 8.85 -11.60
C LEU A 95 14.90 10.02 -11.21
N GLY A 96 15.28 10.78 -10.17
CA GLY A 96 14.42 11.84 -9.65
C GLY A 96 14.36 13.11 -10.53
N LEU A 97 15.49 13.55 -11.08
CA LEU A 97 15.54 14.78 -11.90
C LEU A 97 15.52 14.51 -13.41
N ILE A 98 16.25 13.49 -13.88
CA ILE A 98 16.41 13.26 -15.33
C ILE A 98 15.30 12.36 -15.89
N VAL A 99 15.02 11.21 -15.29
CA VAL A 99 13.99 10.29 -15.83
C VAL A 99 12.59 10.72 -15.37
N GLY A 100 12.42 10.92 -14.06
CA GLY A 100 11.16 11.26 -13.42
C GLY A 100 10.80 12.74 -13.50
N GLY A 101 11.81 13.62 -13.52
CA GLY A 101 11.64 15.07 -13.46
C GLY A 101 11.16 15.74 -14.75
N ARG A 102 10.78 17.01 -14.63
CA ARG A 102 10.31 17.86 -15.74
C ARG A 102 11.47 18.43 -16.55
N ALA A 103 12.64 18.56 -15.93
CA ALA A 103 13.90 18.97 -16.54
C ALA A 103 14.35 18.05 -17.68
N SER A 104 13.81 16.83 -17.75
CA SER A 104 13.97 15.91 -18.89
C SER A 104 13.59 16.52 -20.25
N SER A 105 12.62 17.45 -20.25
CA SER A 105 12.12 18.12 -21.46
C SER A 105 13.02 19.22 -21.98
N VAL A 106 13.97 19.71 -21.17
CA VAL A 106 14.99 20.64 -21.66
C VAL A 106 16.01 19.83 -22.42
N THR A 107 15.89 19.92 -23.74
CA THR A 107 16.89 19.46 -24.71
C THR A 107 18.28 19.83 -24.21
N MET A 108 19.04 18.80 -23.89
CA MET A 108 20.47 18.84 -23.59
C MET A 108 21.21 19.12 -24.90
N ALA A 109 20.89 20.25 -25.54
CA ALA A 109 21.46 20.63 -26.82
C ALA A 109 22.97 20.61 -26.67
N ALA A 110 23.59 19.64 -27.36
CA ALA A 110 25.02 19.44 -27.31
C ALA A 110 25.72 20.76 -27.67
N PRO A 111 26.67 21.23 -26.85
CA PRO A 111 27.50 22.34 -27.23
C PRO A 111 28.17 22.05 -28.57
N GLN A 112 28.22 23.03 -29.48
CA GLN A 112 28.88 22.86 -30.78
C GLN A 112 30.41 22.77 -30.66
N LEU A 113 30.95 23.37 -29.60
CA LEU A 113 32.37 23.49 -29.31
C LEU A 113 32.62 22.97 -27.90
N ILE A 114 33.76 22.30 -27.72
CA ILE A 114 34.22 21.91 -26.39
C ILE A 114 34.63 23.18 -25.64
N GLN A 115 33.97 23.44 -24.51
CA GLN A 115 34.22 24.58 -23.62
C GLN A 115 34.45 24.08 -22.19
N ALA A 116 34.90 24.97 -21.30
CA ALA A 116 34.91 24.66 -19.88
C ALA A 116 33.46 24.36 -19.42
N GLY A 117 33.28 23.25 -18.68
CA GLY A 117 31.99 22.69 -18.32
C GLY A 117 31.45 21.62 -19.30
N ALA A 118 32.07 21.42 -20.47
CA ALA A 118 31.59 20.44 -21.45
C ALA A 118 32.06 19.01 -21.14
N GLY A 119 31.14 18.05 -21.24
CA GLY A 119 31.45 16.63 -21.31
C GLY A 119 31.81 16.23 -22.74
N VAL A 120 32.72 15.28 -22.91
CA VAL A 120 33.20 14.81 -24.22
C VAL A 120 33.33 13.30 -24.24
N VAL A 121 33.05 12.71 -25.40
CA VAL A 121 33.35 11.32 -25.72
C VAL A 121 34.36 11.30 -26.85
N LEU A 122 35.51 10.69 -26.60
CA LEU A 122 36.59 10.55 -27.57
C LEU A 122 36.71 9.08 -27.99
N ILE A 123 36.83 8.80 -29.27
CA ILE A 123 37.01 7.45 -29.80
C ILE A 123 38.41 7.33 -30.36
N ASN A 124 39.17 6.32 -29.93
CA ASN A 124 40.45 5.99 -30.51
C ASN A 124 40.24 5.38 -31.90
N ASP A 125 40.78 6.03 -32.95
CA ASP A 125 40.55 5.60 -34.34
C ASP A 125 41.15 4.21 -34.64
N ALA A 126 42.17 3.78 -33.89
CA ALA A 126 42.86 2.51 -34.10
C ALA A 126 42.27 1.35 -33.29
N THR A 127 41.77 1.60 -32.09
CA THR A 127 41.29 0.55 -31.17
C THR A 127 39.77 0.54 -30.98
N GLY A 128 39.09 1.62 -31.33
CA GLY A 128 37.67 1.83 -31.00
C GLY A 128 37.41 2.12 -29.53
N GLU A 129 38.46 2.27 -28.69
CA GLU A 129 38.33 2.57 -27.27
C GLU A 129 37.67 3.94 -27.06
N GLU A 130 36.63 3.98 -26.21
CA GLU A 130 35.96 5.22 -25.80
C GLU A 130 36.56 5.80 -24.53
N LEU A 131 36.85 7.10 -24.55
CA LEU A 131 37.26 7.88 -23.38
C LEU A 131 36.22 8.95 -23.10
N HIS A 132 35.60 8.89 -21.93
CA HIS A 132 34.63 9.88 -21.46
C HIS A 132 35.31 10.85 -20.50
N ARG A 133 35.23 12.16 -20.73
CA ARG A 133 35.78 13.17 -19.83
C ARG A 133 34.88 14.40 -19.73
N ILE A 134 34.96 15.13 -18.63
CA ILE A 134 34.34 16.45 -18.48
C ILE A 134 35.39 17.49 -18.06
N ILE A 135 35.38 18.66 -18.69
CA ILE A 135 36.23 19.78 -18.29
C ILE A 135 35.52 20.49 -17.14
N GLU A 136 35.89 20.19 -15.89
CA GLU A 136 35.13 20.60 -14.70
C GLU A 136 35.57 21.97 -14.19
N THR A 137 34.64 22.90 -14.03
CA THR A 137 34.92 24.28 -13.58
C THR A 137 34.84 24.49 -12.08
N GLY A 138 34.21 23.57 -11.35
CA GLY A 138 34.10 23.63 -9.90
C GLY A 138 35.36 23.13 -9.17
N PRO A 139 35.40 23.26 -7.84
CA PRO A 139 36.57 22.92 -7.05
C PRO A 139 36.88 21.41 -7.11
N ALA A 140 38.16 21.08 -6.89
CA ALA A 140 38.69 19.72 -6.81
C ALA A 140 38.20 18.74 -7.91
N PRO A 141 38.50 19.02 -9.20
CA PRO A 141 38.35 18.03 -10.28
C PRO A 141 39.09 16.75 -9.92
N ALA A 142 38.50 15.59 -10.20
CA ALA A 142 39.14 14.32 -9.91
C ALA A 142 38.93 13.25 -10.99
N VAL A 143 39.98 12.46 -11.21
CA VAL A 143 40.09 11.50 -12.32
C VAL A 143 39.10 10.35 -12.15
N GLU A 144 38.84 9.90 -10.93
CA GLU A 144 37.86 8.85 -10.61
C GLU A 144 36.42 9.26 -10.92
N ARG A 145 36.18 10.55 -11.15
CA ARG A 145 34.92 11.14 -11.60
C ARG A 145 34.94 11.45 -13.10
N ASP A 146 35.96 11.03 -13.85
CA ASP A 146 36.20 11.44 -15.24
C ASP A 146 36.34 12.97 -15.43
N GLU A 147 36.69 13.70 -14.37
CA GLU A 147 36.82 15.16 -14.39
C GLU A 147 38.27 15.57 -14.74
N LEU A 148 38.39 16.62 -15.55
CA LEU A 148 39.65 17.28 -15.91
C LEU A 148 39.61 18.72 -15.44
N SER A 149 40.69 19.21 -14.85
CA SER A 149 40.83 20.65 -14.63
C SER A 149 40.98 21.39 -15.96
N PRO A 150 40.38 22.59 -16.15
CA PRO A 150 40.57 23.40 -17.35
C PRO A 150 42.04 23.78 -17.59
N ASP A 151 42.85 23.76 -16.54
CA ASP A 151 44.26 24.10 -16.60
C ASP A 151 45.16 22.94 -17.03
N GLU A 152 44.66 21.71 -17.02
CA GLU A 152 45.43 20.54 -17.42
C GLU A 152 45.79 20.58 -18.91
N PRO A 153 47.00 20.12 -19.29
CA PRO A 153 47.43 20.10 -20.69
C PRO A 153 46.47 19.33 -21.61
N PHE A 154 45.81 18.29 -21.09
CA PHE A 154 44.84 17.49 -21.83
C PHE A 154 43.55 18.27 -22.12
N ALA A 155 42.98 18.95 -21.12
CA ALA A 155 41.81 19.81 -21.29
C ALA A 155 42.09 20.96 -22.27
N LYS A 156 43.24 21.62 -22.17
CA LYS A 156 43.64 22.72 -23.07
C LYS A 156 43.68 22.33 -24.55
N ARG A 157 44.04 21.07 -24.85
CA ARG A 157 44.04 20.54 -26.23
C ARG A 157 42.63 20.25 -26.76
N LEU A 158 41.67 20.01 -25.86
CA LEU A 158 40.28 19.72 -26.20
C LEU A 158 39.46 20.99 -26.44
N LEU A 159 39.77 22.08 -25.74
CA LEU A 159 39.03 23.34 -25.84
C LEU A 159 38.98 23.87 -27.29
N GLY A 160 37.78 24.20 -27.75
CA GLY A 160 37.52 24.75 -29.09
C GLY A 160 37.33 23.72 -30.19
N LEU A 161 37.51 22.42 -29.91
CA LEU A 161 37.25 21.36 -30.87
C LEU A 161 35.74 21.10 -31.06
N ARG A 162 35.38 20.57 -32.22
CA ARG A 162 34.02 20.16 -32.62
C ARG A 162 33.92 18.64 -32.74
N VAL A 163 32.70 18.13 -32.79
CA VAL A 163 32.45 16.73 -33.18
C VAL A 163 33.07 16.47 -34.55
N GLY A 164 33.89 15.44 -34.65
CA GLY A 164 34.64 15.06 -35.85
C GLY A 164 36.11 15.49 -35.84
N ASP A 165 36.50 16.46 -35.02
CA ASP A 165 37.91 16.85 -34.90
C ASP A 165 38.73 15.77 -34.18
N SER A 166 40.02 15.65 -34.51
CA SER A 166 40.91 14.64 -33.91
C SER A 166 42.13 15.26 -33.23
N ILE A 167 42.62 14.58 -32.20
CA ILE A 167 43.83 14.92 -31.46
C ILE A 167 44.76 13.71 -31.35
N ALA A 168 46.06 13.94 -31.47
CA ALA A 168 47.07 12.89 -31.36
C ALA A 168 47.83 12.96 -30.04
N PHE A 169 48.05 11.79 -29.43
CA PHE A 169 48.86 11.62 -28.23
C PHE A 169 50.06 10.75 -28.50
N THR A 170 51.24 11.22 -28.11
CA THR A 170 52.44 10.39 -28.05
C THR A 170 52.53 9.81 -26.64
N LYS A 171 52.26 8.50 -26.49
CA LYS A 171 52.56 7.78 -25.25
C LYS A 171 54.01 7.28 -25.30
N LEU A 172 54.69 7.26 -24.15
CA LEU A 172 56.06 6.73 -24.08
C LEU A 172 56.03 5.22 -24.43
N GLY A 173 56.72 4.82 -25.49
CA GLY A 173 56.84 3.40 -25.91
C GLY A 173 55.69 2.84 -26.76
N VAL A 174 54.68 3.64 -27.12
CA VAL A 174 53.59 3.25 -28.04
C VAL A 174 53.49 4.30 -29.15
N GLY A 175 53.16 3.88 -30.38
CA GLY A 175 52.94 4.80 -31.50
C GLY A 175 51.85 5.85 -31.19
N PRO A 176 51.82 6.97 -31.94
CA PRO A 176 50.85 8.04 -31.69
C PRO A 176 49.41 7.50 -31.75
N GLN A 177 48.64 7.71 -30.68
CA GLN A 177 47.22 7.36 -30.62
C GLN A 177 46.38 8.57 -31.04
N SER A 178 45.56 8.41 -32.09
CA SER A 178 44.60 9.42 -32.56
C SER A 178 43.25 9.17 -31.90
N TYR A 179 42.68 10.23 -31.32
CA TYR A 179 41.33 10.22 -30.78
C TYR A 179 40.49 11.26 -31.51
N ARG A 180 39.33 10.85 -32.00
CA ARG A 180 38.33 11.73 -32.60
C ARG A 180 37.24 12.10 -31.58
N VAL A 181 36.81 13.35 -31.59
CA VAL A 181 35.66 13.82 -30.81
C VAL A 181 34.40 13.21 -31.41
N ALA A 182 33.78 12.26 -30.71
CA ALA A 182 32.57 11.59 -31.15
C ALA A 182 31.30 12.31 -30.70
N GLU A 183 31.32 12.87 -29.49
CA GLU A 183 30.17 13.57 -28.92
C GLU A 183 30.61 14.66 -27.94
N ILE A 184 29.84 15.75 -27.88
CA ILE A 184 29.96 16.81 -26.88
C ILE A 184 28.64 16.85 -26.11
N GLN A 185 28.71 16.95 -24.79
CA GLN A 185 27.58 16.82 -23.87
C GLN A 185 27.55 18.00 -22.90
N THR A 186 26.36 18.35 -22.41
CA THR A 186 26.21 19.25 -21.25
C THR A 186 26.70 18.56 -19.97
N PRO A 187 27.09 19.30 -18.92
CA PRO A 187 27.52 18.71 -17.65
C PRO A 187 26.50 17.73 -17.09
N SER A 188 25.22 18.09 -17.19
CA SER A 188 24.14 17.30 -16.65
C SER A 188 23.94 15.97 -17.39
N LEU A 189 24.13 15.97 -18.72
CA LEU A 189 23.97 14.76 -19.55
C LEU A 189 25.13 13.81 -19.29
N PHE A 190 26.33 14.37 -19.23
CA PHE A 190 27.54 13.64 -18.90
C PHE A 190 27.41 12.98 -17.52
N ALA A 191 27.00 13.73 -16.50
CA ALA A 191 26.75 13.18 -15.16
C ALA A 191 25.71 12.05 -15.14
N PHE A 192 24.61 12.21 -15.89
CA PHE A 192 23.59 11.18 -15.99
C PHE A 192 24.14 9.90 -16.62
N ARG A 193 24.78 10.00 -17.79
CA ARG A 193 25.37 8.84 -18.48
C ARG A 193 26.52 8.22 -17.69
N ARG A 194 27.33 9.02 -17.01
CA ARG A 194 28.37 8.56 -16.07
C ARG A 194 27.74 7.74 -14.95
N THR A 195 26.67 8.25 -14.32
CA THR A 195 25.91 7.48 -13.32
C THR A 195 25.44 6.16 -13.90
N MET A 196 24.76 6.14 -15.06
CA MET A 196 24.29 4.88 -15.66
C MET A 196 25.42 3.89 -15.94
N ARG A 197 26.59 4.36 -16.42
CA ARG A 197 27.76 3.53 -16.75
C ARG A 197 28.47 2.98 -15.52
N GLN A 198 28.70 3.82 -14.51
CA GLN A 198 29.58 3.51 -13.37
C GLN A 198 28.83 3.02 -12.14
N PHE A 199 27.51 3.21 -12.05
CA PHE A 199 26.75 2.83 -10.85
C PHE A 199 26.91 1.36 -10.45
N PRO A 200 26.85 0.37 -11.37
CA PRO A 200 27.07 -1.04 -10.99
C PRO A 200 28.46 -1.29 -10.39
N THR A 201 29.48 -0.55 -10.85
CA THR A 201 30.85 -0.67 -10.34
C THR A 201 31.03 0.08 -9.01
N LEU A 202 30.40 1.25 -8.86
CA LEU A 202 30.49 2.08 -7.65
C LEU A 202 29.66 1.48 -6.49
N PHE A 203 28.53 0.84 -6.80
CA PHE A 203 27.55 0.36 -5.82
C PHE A 203 27.09 -1.06 -6.19
N PRO A 204 27.97 -2.07 -6.14
CA PRO A 204 27.66 -3.44 -6.57
C PRO A 204 26.50 -4.08 -5.81
N ASP A 205 26.29 -3.68 -4.54
CA ASP A 205 25.21 -4.19 -3.69
C ASP A 205 23.87 -3.45 -3.89
N ASN A 206 23.82 -2.43 -4.75
CA ASN A 206 22.61 -1.63 -4.97
C ASN A 206 21.85 -2.09 -6.23
N PRO A 207 20.59 -2.56 -6.12
CA PRO A 207 19.87 -3.18 -7.23
C PRO A 207 19.27 -2.18 -8.24
N ALA A 208 19.42 -0.88 -8.05
CA ALA A 208 18.61 0.11 -8.74
C ALA A 208 18.95 0.30 -10.24
N PHE A 209 20.18 0.02 -10.65
CA PHE A 209 20.57 0.01 -12.06
C PHE A 209 21.13 -1.36 -12.44
N GLY A 210 20.31 -2.15 -13.13
CA GLY A 210 20.78 -3.32 -13.87
C GLY A 210 21.04 -2.93 -15.32
N SER A 211 22.26 -3.16 -15.82
CA SER A 211 22.53 -3.14 -17.26
C SER A 211 22.57 -4.58 -17.75
N PHE A 212 21.75 -4.91 -18.75
CA PHE A 212 21.91 -6.13 -19.54
C PHE A 212 22.41 -5.70 -20.93
N THR A 213 23.38 -6.44 -21.45
CA THR A 213 23.93 -6.15 -22.78
C THR A 213 23.23 -7.08 -23.77
N ILE A 214 22.46 -6.51 -24.68
CA ILE A 214 21.83 -7.29 -25.76
C ILE A 214 22.94 -7.61 -26.76
N ASP A 215 23.44 -8.83 -26.71
CA ASP A 215 24.38 -9.33 -27.71
C ASP A 215 23.62 -9.74 -28.97
N GLU A 216 23.61 -8.87 -29.97
CA GLU A 216 22.93 -9.11 -31.25
C GLU A 216 23.48 -10.34 -32.00
N SER A 217 24.68 -10.82 -31.66
CA SER A 217 25.28 -12.01 -32.26
C SER A 217 24.64 -13.33 -31.78
N LYS A 218 23.87 -13.30 -30.68
CA LYS A 218 23.26 -14.48 -30.05
C LYS A 218 21.86 -14.84 -30.55
N GLY A 219 21.33 -14.18 -31.59
CA GLY A 219 20.03 -14.54 -32.16
C GLY A 219 18.89 -14.43 -31.14
N ASP A 220 18.12 -15.50 -30.94
CA ASP A 220 16.97 -15.53 -30.00
C ASP A 220 17.38 -15.48 -28.52
N ASP A 221 18.60 -15.91 -28.16
CA ASP A 221 19.11 -15.92 -26.78
C ASP A 221 19.53 -14.53 -26.28
N ARG A 222 19.43 -13.49 -27.12
CA ARG A 222 19.83 -12.11 -26.82
C ARG A 222 19.06 -11.45 -25.67
N PHE A 223 17.93 -12.03 -25.24
CA PHE A 223 17.09 -11.54 -24.16
C PHE A 223 17.13 -12.40 -22.90
N GLU A 224 17.98 -13.44 -22.87
CA GLU A 224 17.97 -14.43 -21.78
C GLU A 224 18.25 -13.82 -20.40
N GLU A 225 19.09 -12.79 -20.32
CA GLU A 225 19.34 -12.05 -19.08
C GLU A 225 18.08 -11.33 -18.56
N MET A 226 17.31 -10.72 -19.46
CA MET A 226 16.05 -10.06 -19.12
C MET A 226 15.00 -11.08 -18.64
N PHE A 227 14.94 -12.24 -19.29
CA PHE A 227 14.09 -13.36 -18.88
C PHE A 227 14.51 -13.96 -17.53
N ALA A 228 15.82 -14.09 -17.28
CA ALA A 228 16.36 -14.53 -16.00
C ALA A 228 16.04 -13.53 -14.87
N MET A 229 16.13 -12.22 -15.13
CA MET A 229 15.72 -11.20 -14.17
C MET A 229 14.23 -11.28 -13.83
N ALA A 230 13.37 -11.49 -14.83
CA ALA A 230 11.93 -11.67 -14.60
C ALA A 230 11.64 -12.94 -13.76
N ARG A 231 12.33 -14.06 -14.01
CA ARG A 231 12.22 -15.28 -13.19
C ARG A 231 12.69 -15.04 -11.75
N ASN A 232 13.88 -14.46 -11.55
CA ASN A 232 14.39 -14.14 -10.22
C ASN A 232 13.46 -13.19 -9.44
N ARG A 233 12.83 -12.24 -10.12
CA ARG A 233 11.83 -11.35 -9.51
C ARG A 233 10.56 -12.10 -9.12
N ALA A 234 10.09 -13.02 -9.96
CA ALA A 234 8.96 -13.89 -9.65
C ALA A 234 9.24 -14.78 -8.43
N ASP A 235 10.42 -15.42 -8.37
CA ASP A 235 10.84 -16.28 -7.26
C ASP A 235 10.91 -15.51 -5.93
N LYS A 236 11.52 -14.32 -5.94
CA LYS A 236 11.55 -13.42 -4.77
C LYS A 236 10.15 -12.99 -4.36
N GLY A 237 9.28 -12.68 -5.32
CA GLY A 237 7.88 -12.37 -5.07
C GLY A 237 7.16 -13.51 -4.36
N GLN A 238 7.34 -14.75 -4.81
CA GLN A 238 6.75 -15.93 -4.20
C GLN A 238 7.26 -16.19 -2.77
N GLN A 239 8.55 -15.94 -2.51
CA GLN A 239 9.10 -16.02 -1.16
C GLN A 239 8.46 -14.99 -0.23
N LEU A 240 8.33 -13.73 -0.67
CA LEU A 240 7.66 -12.70 0.12
C LEU A 240 6.17 -13.00 0.36
N GLU A 241 5.49 -13.55 -0.64
CA GLU A 241 4.09 -13.98 -0.50
C GLU A 241 3.95 -15.09 0.54
N THR A 242 4.93 -16.00 0.61
CA THR A 242 4.98 -17.06 1.62
C THR A 242 5.17 -16.46 3.01
N LEU A 243 6.11 -15.54 3.19
CA LEU A 243 6.32 -14.86 4.48
C LEU A 243 5.05 -14.14 4.97
N TYR A 244 4.33 -13.46 4.06
CA TYR A 244 3.05 -12.82 4.39
C TYR A 244 1.97 -13.86 4.72
N ARG A 245 1.85 -14.91 3.90
CA ARG A 245 0.90 -16.02 4.11
C ARG A 245 1.16 -16.81 5.39
N ASP A 246 2.38 -16.79 5.90
CA ASP A 246 2.73 -17.42 7.18
C ASP A 246 2.58 -16.44 8.35
N GLY A 247 2.27 -15.17 8.07
CA GLY A 247 2.05 -14.14 9.09
C GLY A 247 3.34 -13.60 9.70
N LEU A 248 4.47 -13.81 9.04
CA LEU A 248 5.80 -13.41 9.51
C LEU A 248 6.08 -11.92 9.26
N ILE A 249 5.43 -11.33 8.26
CA ILE A 249 5.59 -9.91 7.92
C ILE A 249 4.23 -9.26 7.64
N PRO A 250 4.04 -7.98 8.02
CA PRO A 250 2.88 -7.17 7.63
C PRO A 250 3.04 -6.63 6.19
N ILE A 251 1.96 -6.12 5.59
CA ILE A 251 1.95 -5.55 4.23
C ILE A 251 2.92 -4.37 4.07
N PRO A 252 3.04 -3.41 5.00
CA PRO A 252 4.07 -2.36 4.92
C PRO A 252 5.49 -2.90 4.78
N MET A 253 5.80 -4.01 5.45
CA MET A 253 7.09 -4.66 5.34
C MET A 253 7.25 -5.42 4.02
N PHE A 254 6.19 -6.08 3.56
CA PHE A 254 6.15 -6.67 2.21
C PHE A 254 6.43 -5.61 1.14
N ALA A 255 5.80 -4.44 1.23
CA ALA A 255 5.99 -3.32 0.31
C ALA A 255 7.43 -2.84 0.28
N ARG A 256 7.99 -2.61 1.45
CA ARG A 256 9.40 -2.25 1.59
C ARG A 256 10.33 -3.31 0.98
N LEU A 257 10.16 -4.59 1.31
CA LEU A 257 11.06 -5.67 0.87
C LEU A 257 10.94 -5.94 -0.63
N SER A 258 9.76 -5.76 -1.21
CA SER A 258 9.53 -5.90 -2.65
C SER A 258 9.94 -4.66 -3.45
N GLY A 259 10.16 -3.51 -2.79
CA GLY A 259 10.41 -2.22 -3.42
C GLY A 259 9.20 -1.70 -4.20
N ALA A 260 7.99 -2.18 -3.88
CA ALA A 260 6.75 -1.78 -4.53
C ALA A 260 5.95 -0.82 -3.64
N ASP A 261 5.11 -0.03 -4.29
CA ASP A 261 4.15 0.82 -3.58
C ASP A 261 3.13 -0.05 -2.83
N ILE A 262 2.82 0.34 -1.59
CA ILE A 262 1.92 -0.43 -0.73
C ILE A 262 0.49 -0.48 -1.26
N PHE A 263 0.04 0.60 -1.91
CA PHE A 263 -1.30 0.67 -2.46
C PHE A 263 -1.42 -0.23 -3.70
N GLU A 264 -0.38 -0.28 -4.55
CA GLU A 264 -0.28 -1.26 -5.64
C GLU A 264 -0.30 -2.71 -5.13
N ILE A 265 0.38 -3.00 -4.02
CA ILE A 265 0.35 -4.33 -3.39
C ILE A 265 -1.05 -4.71 -2.94
N TRP A 266 -1.76 -3.78 -2.30
CA TRP A 266 -3.14 -4.03 -1.89
C TRP A 266 -4.06 -4.28 -3.09
N GLU A 267 -3.92 -3.52 -4.18
CA GLU A 267 -4.67 -3.78 -5.43
C GLU A 267 -4.38 -5.19 -5.99
N ASN A 268 -3.13 -5.67 -5.87
CA ASN A 268 -2.78 -7.03 -6.27
C ASN A 268 -3.38 -8.08 -5.33
N PHE A 269 -3.33 -7.86 -4.01
CA PHE A 269 -3.82 -8.82 -3.01
C PHE A 269 -5.34 -8.99 -3.10
N ARG A 270 -6.08 -7.90 -3.39
CA ARG A 270 -7.53 -7.98 -3.60
C ARG A 270 -7.93 -8.73 -4.87
N GLN A 271 -7.05 -8.82 -5.87
CA GLN A 271 -7.30 -9.53 -7.13
C GLN A 271 -6.83 -11.00 -7.10
N LYS A 272 -5.79 -11.31 -6.32
CA LYS A 272 -5.16 -12.63 -6.31
C LYS A 272 -5.86 -13.58 -5.33
N ASN A 273 -6.58 -14.55 -5.90
CA ASN A 273 -7.19 -15.65 -5.14
C ASN A 273 -6.12 -16.43 -4.35
N GLY A 274 -6.32 -16.60 -3.04
CA GLY A 274 -5.43 -17.37 -2.15
C GLY A 274 -4.36 -16.58 -1.40
N LEU A 275 -4.22 -15.27 -1.63
CA LEU A 275 -3.41 -14.40 -0.77
C LEU A 275 -4.30 -13.56 0.14
N GLY A 276 -5.12 -12.69 -0.46
CA GLY A 276 -6.07 -11.82 0.24
C GLY A 276 -5.42 -10.88 1.25
N LEU A 277 -6.23 -10.02 1.86
CA LEU A 277 -5.80 -9.23 3.02
C LEU A 277 -6.08 -10.02 4.29
N LYS A 278 -5.03 -10.40 5.02
CA LYS A 278 -5.17 -11.04 6.33
C LYS A 278 -5.64 -10.03 7.37
N VAL A 279 -6.93 -10.07 7.64
CA VAL A 279 -7.58 -9.10 8.53
C VAL A 279 -7.96 -9.68 9.86
N ALA A 280 -8.27 -10.97 9.98
CA ALA A 280 -8.64 -11.59 11.25
C ALA A 280 -8.40 -13.10 11.18
N MET A 281 -8.22 -13.71 12.35
CA MET A 281 -8.14 -15.17 12.50
C MET A 281 -9.51 -15.82 12.63
N GLY A 282 -10.55 -15.03 12.91
CA GLY A 282 -11.93 -15.50 12.98
C GLY A 282 -12.36 -16.02 14.35
N VAL A 283 -11.64 -15.65 15.40
CA VAL A 283 -11.94 -16.04 16.79
C VAL A 283 -12.66 -14.91 17.54
N GLU A 284 -13.66 -15.24 18.37
CA GLU A 284 -14.52 -14.23 19.02
C GLU A 284 -13.75 -13.31 19.99
N ASP A 285 -12.72 -13.83 20.68
CA ASP A 285 -11.88 -13.04 21.59
C ASP A 285 -11.08 -11.94 20.85
N GLU A 286 -10.67 -12.21 19.61
CA GLU A 286 -10.02 -11.24 18.74
C GLU A 286 -11.01 -10.12 18.40
N PHE A 287 -12.22 -10.46 17.96
CA PHE A 287 -13.28 -9.49 17.66
C PHE A 287 -13.72 -8.71 18.90
N ALA A 288 -13.74 -9.32 20.08
CA ALA A 288 -14.00 -8.62 21.34
C ALA A 288 -12.93 -7.57 21.63
N THR A 289 -11.66 -7.89 21.39
CA THR A 289 -10.54 -6.95 21.51
C THR A 289 -10.68 -5.81 20.49
N GLY A 290 -11.00 -6.11 19.23
CA GLY A 290 -11.24 -5.10 18.19
C GLY A 290 -12.40 -4.16 18.55
N ARG A 291 -13.51 -4.67 19.09
CA ARG A 291 -14.65 -3.85 19.54
C ARG A 291 -14.29 -3.00 20.75
N ALA A 292 -13.49 -3.53 21.69
CA ALA A 292 -13.00 -2.74 22.82
C ALA A 292 -12.12 -1.57 22.34
N GLY A 293 -11.22 -1.81 21.38
CA GLY A 293 -10.44 -0.75 20.73
C GLY A 293 -11.31 0.27 20.00
N ALA A 294 -12.33 -0.19 19.26
CA ALA A 294 -13.32 0.71 18.63
C ALA A 294 -14.09 1.55 19.65
N GLN A 295 -14.32 1.04 20.86
CA GLN A 295 -15.03 1.72 21.96
C GLN A 295 -14.13 2.69 22.75
N ALA A 296 -12.81 2.54 22.66
CA ALA A 296 -11.82 3.32 23.43
C ALA A 296 -11.95 4.83 23.30
N GLY A 297 -12.43 5.30 22.15
CA GLY A 297 -12.58 6.72 21.84
C GLY A 297 -12.35 6.96 20.35
N ILE A 298 -11.12 7.36 20.01
CA ILE A 298 -10.71 7.69 18.64
C ILE A 298 -9.87 6.55 18.05
N ALA A 299 -10.27 6.06 16.89
CA ALA A 299 -9.48 5.13 16.10
C ALA A 299 -8.58 5.91 15.13
N VAL A 300 -7.26 5.80 15.31
CA VAL A 300 -6.25 6.41 14.44
C VAL A 300 -6.04 5.49 13.25
N VAL A 301 -6.39 5.95 12.06
CA VAL A 301 -6.45 5.13 10.84
C VAL A 301 -5.13 5.20 10.08
N ASP A 302 -4.61 4.03 9.71
CA ASP A 302 -3.43 3.93 8.85
C ASP A 302 -3.74 4.37 7.40
N PRO A 303 -2.73 4.75 6.59
CA PRO A 303 -2.96 5.19 5.20
C PRO A 303 -3.54 4.12 4.27
N LEU A 304 -3.24 2.84 4.47
CA LEU A 304 -3.76 1.76 3.64
C LEU A 304 -5.27 1.58 3.84
N CYS A 305 -5.77 1.63 5.08
CA CYS A 305 -7.21 1.59 5.36
C CYS A 305 -7.94 2.76 4.72
N VAL A 306 -7.39 3.98 4.79
CA VAL A 306 -8.01 5.15 4.14
C VAL A 306 -8.08 4.96 2.62
N TYR A 307 -6.98 4.50 2.00
CA TYR A 307 -6.96 4.17 0.58
C TYR A 307 -7.98 3.08 0.23
N ALA A 308 -7.99 1.99 0.98
CA ALA A 308 -8.89 0.85 0.78
C ALA A 308 -10.36 1.27 0.89
N TRP A 309 -10.74 2.08 1.88
CA TRP A 309 -12.11 2.58 2.03
C TRP A 309 -12.57 3.42 0.84
N ALA A 310 -11.71 4.30 0.33
CA ALA A 310 -12.02 5.08 -0.86
C ALA A 310 -12.20 4.17 -2.08
N ARG A 311 -11.29 3.20 -2.27
CA ARG A 311 -11.34 2.20 -3.36
C ARG A 311 -12.53 1.26 -3.29
N MET A 312 -13.03 1.00 -2.09
CA MET A 312 -14.22 0.20 -1.83
C MET A 312 -15.52 1.03 -1.90
N GLY A 313 -15.45 2.33 -2.18
CA GLY A 313 -16.64 3.19 -2.24
C GLY A 313 -17.30 3.43 -0.88
N LEU A 314 -16.56 3.29 0.22
CA LEU A 314 -17.07 3.42 1.58
C LEU A 314 -17.00 4.85 2.14
N SER A 315 -16.44 5.81 1.39
CA SER A 315 -16.22 7.19 1.86
C SER A 315 -17.45 7.83 2.50
N ALA A 316 -18.65 7.64 1.93
CA ALA A 316 -19.89 8.21 2.45
C ALA A 316 -20.29 7.62 3.82
N VAL A 317 -20.10 6.31 4.00
CA VAL A 317 -20.41 5.62 5.27
C VAL A 317 -19.36 5.98 6.33
N ILE A 318 -18.08 6.00 5.95
CA ILE A 318 -16.96 6.38 6.82
C ILE A 318 -17.08 7.83 7.29
N ALA A 319 -17.54 8.76 6.45
CA ALA A 319 -17.75 10.16 6.84
C ALA A 319 -18.70 10.31 8.04
N LYS A 320 -19.68 9.42 8.20
CA LYS A 320 -20.59 9.39 9.37
C LYS A 320 -19.88 9.03 10.67
N LEU A 321 -18.72 8.39 10.58
CA LEU A 321 -17.89 7.96 11.70
C LEU A 321 -16.74 8.93 12.00
N SER A 322 -16.67 10.08 11.32
CA SER A 322 -15.58 11.07 11.46
C SER A 322 -15.34 11.54 12.91
N ASN A 323 -16.35 11.51 13.78
CA ASN A 323 -16.22 11.85 15.20
C ASN A 323 -15.50 10.77 16.04
N ARG A 324 -15.29 9.57 15.48
CA ARG A 324 -14.57 8.45 16.09
C ARG A 324 -13.27 8.12 15.38
N LEU A 325 -12.98 8.79 14.27
CA LEU A 325 -11.82 8.54 13.44
C LEU A 325 -10.86 9.72 13.50
N ALA A 326 -9.58 9.42 13.38
CA ALA A 326 -8.57 10.43 13.13
C ALA A 326 -7.44 9.86 12.28
N ILE A 327 -6.65 10.73 11.69
CA ILE A 327 -5.42 10.37 10.98
C ILE A 327 -4.28 11.27 11.44
N VAL A 328 -3.06 10.92 11.05
CA VAL A 328 -1.87 11.75 11.25
C VAL A 328 -1.54 12.54 9.97
N GLN A 329 -0.75 13.61 10.11
CA GLN A 329 -0.38 14.45 8.95
C GLN A 329 0.40 13.67 7.89
N SER A 330 1.25 12.73 8.30
CA SER A 330 2.00 11.86 7.40
C SER A 330 1.09 10.98 6.54
N THR A 331 -0.08 10.55 7.02
CA THR A 331 -1.09 9.85 6.20
C THR A 331 -1.53 10.71 4.99
N ILE A 332 -1.81 12.00 5.22
CA ILE A 332 -2.17 12.93 4.13
C ILE A 332 -1.00 13.11 3.18
N ASP A 333 0.22 13.19 3.71
CA ASP A 333 1.41 13.43 2.90
C ASP A 333 1.76 12.21 2.03
N SER A 334 1.64 10.98 2.54
CA SER A 334 1.85 9.76 1.76
C SER A 334 0.81 9.62 0.64
N LEU A 335 -0.46 9.93 0.91
CA LEU A 335 -1.51 9.93 -0.12
C LEU A 335 -1.34 11.08 -1.13
N ARG A 336 -0.84 12.24 -0.69
CA ARG A 336 -0.50 13.34 -1.61
C ARG A 336 0.66 12.95 -2.52
N GLN A 337 1.69 12.33 -1.97
CA GLN A 337 2.80 11.79 -2.76
C GLN A 337 2.31 10.78 -3.79
N LEU A 338 1.40 9.88 -3.42
CA LEU A 338 0.78 8.94 -4.36
C LEU A 338 0.09 9.66 -5.54
N VAL A 339 -0.68 10.72 -5.26
CA VAL A 339 -1.31 11.55 -6.30
C VAL A 339 -0.25 12.19 -7.19
N GLU A 340 0.76 12.82 -6.61
CA GLU A 340 1.85 13.47 -7.35
C GLU A 340 2.62 12.49 -8.24
N GLU A 341 2.92 11.28 -7.76
CA GLU A 341 3.59 10.24 -8.52
C GLU A 341 2.75 9.76 -9.70
N ARG A 342 1.45 9.54 -9.50
CA ARG A 342 0.52 9.13 -10.57
C ARG A 342 0.32 10.24 -11.60
N GLU A 343 0.28 11.51 -11.18
CA GLU A 343 0.25 12.66 -12.09
C GLU A 343 1.53 12.78 -12.92
N GLY A 344 2.70 12.58 -12.32
CA GLY A 344 3.99 12.63 -13.00
C GLY A 344 4.20 11.53 -14.05
N ARG A 345 3.42 10.44 -13.99
CA ARG A 345 3.41 9.37 -15.00
C ARG A 345 2.52 9.70 -16.20
N ARG A 346 1.68 10.73 -16.14
CA ARG A 346 0.71 11.06 -17.19
C ARG A 346 1.41 11.38 -18.53
N GLY A 347 1.01 10.69 -19.58
CA GLY A 347 1.57 10.86 -20.93
C GLY A 347 2.89 10.12 -21.18
N ARG A 348 3.43 9.40 -20.18
CA ARG A 348 4.57 8.49 -20.37
C ARG A 348 4.06 7.09 -20.70
N LYS A 349 4.72 6.40 -21.64
CA LYS A 349 4.49 4.97 -21.87
C LYS A 349 5.21 4.19 -20.79
N THR A 350 4.45 3.52 -19.93
CA THR A 350 4.98 2.64 -18.89
C THR A 350 4.35 1.26 -19.03
N GLY A 351 5.03 0.23 -18.55
CA GLY A 351 4.49 -1.11 -18.54
C GLY A 351 5.29 -2.04 -17.64
N THR A 352 4.68 -3.14 -17.25
CA THR A 352 5.26 -4.14 -16.36
C THR A 352 5.63 -5.36 -17.17
N PHE A 353 6.92 -5.72 -17.16
CA PHE A 353 7.40 -6.99 -17.67
C PHE A 353 7.46 -8.02 -16.53
N GLY A 354 6.93 -9.21 -16.73
CA GLY A 354 6.83 -10.23 -15.70
C GLY A 354 6.86 -11.67 -16.24
N TYR A 355 6.89 -12.61 -15.30
CA TYR A 355 6.84 -14.06 -15.55
C TYR A 355 5.81 -14.67 -14.59
N ASP A 356 4.89 -15.48 -15.10
CA ASP A 356 3.79 -16.07 -14.33
C ASP A 356 4.03 -17.52 -13.88
N GLY A 357 5.21 -18.07 -14.17
CA GLY A 357 5.55 -19.48 -13.93
C GLY A 357 5.60 -20.31 -15.20
N GLU A 358 4.88 -19.90 -16.26
CA GLU A 358 4.83 -20.59 -17.54
C GLU A 358 5.24 -19.68 -18.72
N ARG A 359 4.91 -18.40 -18.67
CA ARG A 359 5.07 -17.44 -19.78
C ARG A 359 5.57 -16.09 -19.30
N TYR A 360 6.31 -15.43 -20.20
CA TYR A 360 6.66 -14.02 -20.07
C TYR A 360 5.51 -13.15 -20.58
N PHE A 361 5.26 -12.05 -19.88
CA PHE A 361 4.24 -11.09 -20.28
C PHE A 361 4.75 -9.66 -20.13
N PHE A 362 4.21 -8.77 -20.96
CA PHE A 362 4.37 -7.33 -20.82
C PHE A 362 2.98 -6.69 -20.79
N ILE A 363 2.66 -6.00 -19.70
CA ILE A 363 1.40 -5.28 -19.56
C ILE A 363 1.71 -3.80 -19.73
N GLU A 364 1.26 -3.21 -20.84
CA GLU A 364 1.34 -1.77 -21.05
C GLU A 364 0.26 -1.07 -20.21
N MET A 365 0.64 0.02 -19.55
CA MET A 365 -0.29 0.88 -18.83
C MET A 365 -1.04 1.76 -19.84
N THR A 366 -2.35 1.53 -19.98
CA THR A 366 -3.18 2.35 -20.86
C THR A 366 -3.41 3.75 -20.26
N PRO A 367 -3.64 4.78 -21.09
CA PRO A 367 -4.00 6.12 -20.60
C PRO A 367 -5.24 6.13 -19.70
N GLU A 368 -6.22 5.27 -20.00
CA GLU A 368 -7.45 5.12 -19.23
C GLU A 368 -7.18 4.50 -17.86
N ALA A 369 -6.33 3.46 -17.80
CA ALA A 369 -5.93 2.83 -16.54
C ALA A 369 -5.15 3.83 -15.66
N ALA A 370 -4.23 4.61 -16.25
CA ALA A 370 -3.50 5.65 -15.54
C ALA A 370 -4.43 6.76 -15.02
N ALA A 371 -5.43 7.17 -15.80
CA ALA A 371 -6.41 8.16 -15.37
C ALA A 371 -7.28 7.65 -14.21
N GLN A 372 -7.69 6.38 -14.26
CA GLN A 372 -8.45 5.74 -13.20
C GLN A 372 -7.62 5.63 -11.91
N GLN A 373 -6.37 5.19 -11.99
CA GLN A 373 -5.47 5.15 -10.84
C GLN A 373 -5.30 6.54 -10.21
N LEU A 374 -5.19 7.60 -11.01
CA LEU A 374 -5.11 8.95 -10.49
C LEU A 374 -6.41 9.37 -9.78
N ALA A 375 -7.57 9.09 -10.37
CA ALA A 375 -8.87 9.39 -9.76
C ALA A 375 -9.03 8.67 -8.41
N ASP A 376 -8.62 7.41 -8.35
CA ASP A 376 -8.62 6.60 -7.13
C ASP A 376 -7.74 7.18 -6.02
N ALA A 377 -6.49 7.58 -6.36
CA ALA A 377 -5.59 8.20 -5.39
C ALA A 377 -6.12 9.55 -4.88
N ARG A 378 -6.75 10.35 -5.75
CA ARG A 378 -7.40 11.61 -5.36
C ARG A 378 -8.56 11.36 -4.42
N SER A 379 -9.41 10.37 -4.69
CA SER A 379 -10.51 10.01 -3.78
C SER A 379 -10.02 9.59 -2.40
N ALA A 380 -8.89 8.87 -2.31
CA ALA A 380 -8.28 8.51 -1.03
C ALA A 380 -7.73 9.74 -0.29
N LEU A 381 -7.07 10.65 -1.01
CA LEU A 381 -6.57 11.89 -0.44
C LEU A 381 -7.71 12.79 0.08
N ASP A 382 -8.80 12.91 -0.68
CA ASP A 382 -9.98 13.68 -0.30
C ASP A 382 -10.63 13.11 0.97
N LEU A 383 -10.76 11.77 1.05
CA LEU A 383 -11.24 11.10 2.26
C LEU A 383 -10.32 11.38 3.45
N ALA A 384 -9.00 11.25 3.29
CA ALA A 384 -8.03 11.54 4.33
C ALA A 384 -8.19 12.99 4.85
N GLN A 385 -8.27 13.97 3.95
CA GLN A 385 -8.41 15.38 4.30
C GLN A 385 -9.74 15.70 5.01
N SER A 386 -10.77 14.88 4.83
CA SER A 386 -12.04 15.02 5.53
C SER A 386 -12.01 14.52 6.99
N LEU A 387 -11.01 13.71 7.36
CA LEU A 387 -10.89 13.14 8.70
C LEU A 387 -10.13 14.09 9.65
N PRO A 388 -10.49 14.12 10.95
CA PRO A 388 -9.75 14.89 11.95
C PRO A 388 -8.27 14.51 12.02
N LEU A 389 -7.40 15.51 12.20
CA LEU A 389 -5.97 15.30 12.44
C LEU A 389 -5.65 15.17 13.92
N VAL A 390 -4.81 14.21 14.28
CA VAL A 390 -4.18 14.09 15.60
C VAL A 390 -2.66 14.17 15.49
N ALA A 391 -2.01 14.62 16.56
CA ALA A 391 -0.56 14.64 16.64
C ALA A 391 0.00 13.23 16.92
N ALA A 392 1.10 12.90 16.25
CA ALA A 392 1.90 11.71 16.50
C ALA A 392 2.84 11.96 17.69
N GLU A 393 2.25 12.02 18.88
CA GLU A 393 2.94 12.28 20.13
C GLU A 393 2.50 11.26 21.18
N SER A 394 3.47 10.72 21.91
CA SER A 394 3.25 9.79 23.01
C SER A 394 4.35 9.93 24.05
N ASP A 395 3.98 9.87 25.33
CA ASP A 395 4.93 9.78 26.45
C ASP A 395 5.48 8.35 26.62
N GLN A 396 4.89 7.38 25.92
CA GLN A 396 5.30 5.98 25.97
C GLN A 396 6.40 5.71 24.95
N ALA A 397 7.56 5.26 25.43
CA ALA A 397 8.64 4.77 24.58
C ALA A 397 8.23 3.46 23.90
N LEU A 398 8.57 3.31 22.63
CA LEU A 398 8.41 2.06 21.92
C LEU A 398 9.42 1.02 22.44
N PRO A 399 9.04 -0.25 22.56
CA PRO A 399 10.00 -1.33 22.73
C PRO A 399 11.03 -1.34 21.58
N GLU A 400 12.30 -1.60 21.89
CA GLU A 400 13.41 -1.55 20.91
C GLU A 400 13.11 -2.38 19.65
N GLY A 401 12.70 -3.64 19.82
CA GLY A 401 12.35 -4.50 18.68
C GLY A 401 11.18 -3.98 17.83
N VAL A 402 10.21 -3.27 18.43
CA VAL A 402 9.13 -2.64 17.66
C VAL A 402 9.66 -1.44 16.89
N ALA A 403 10.48 -0.60 17.53
CA ALA A 403 11.08 0.57 16.91
C ALA A 403 11.93 0.17 15.70
N GLU A 404 12.75 -0.87 15.81
CA GLU A 404 13.55 -1.40 14.70
C GLU A 404 12.68 -1.92 13.54
N LEU A 405 11.62 -2.67 13.83
CA LEU A 405 10.73 -3.23 12.80
C LEU A 405 10.04 -2.15 11.95
N ILE A 406 9.71 -1.00 12.56
CA ILE A 406 8.98 0.08 11.88
C ILE A 406 9.88 1.21 11.36
N ALA A 407 11.17 1.23 11.73
CA ALA A 407 12.07 2.36 11.50
C ALA A 407 12.15 2.82 10.04
N ASP A 408 12.16 1.88 9.09
CA ASP A 408 12.20 2.21 7.66
C ASP A 408 10.90 1.86 6.91
N LEU A 409 9.78 1.80 7.62
CA LEU A 409 8.47 1.87 6.98
C LEU A 409 8.14 3.32 6.59
N ASP A 410 7.10 3.49 5.77
CA ASP A 410 6.58 4.83 5.48
C ASP A 410 6.23 5.54 6.80
N PRO A 411 6.63 6.82 7.00
CA PRO A 411 6.41 7.56 8.24
C PRO A 411 4.95 7.57 8.71
N ALA A 412 3.98 7.44 7.80
CA ALA A 412 2.57 7.38 8.16
C ALA A 412 2.23 6.18 9.06
N TYR A 413 2.90 5.03 8.91
CA TYR A 413 2.67 3.88 9.79
C TYR A 413 3.29 4.08 11.17
N HIS A 414 4.51 4.60 11.23
CA HIS A 414 5.17 4.96 12.48
C HIS A 414 4.32 5.99 13.25
N ASP A 415 3.95 7.09 12.60
CA ASP A 415 3.22 8.18 13.22
C ASP A 415 1.81 7.76 13.67
N SER A 416 1.12 6.92 12.88
CA SER A 416 -0.19 6.36 13.26
C SER A 416 -0.08 5.51 14.51
N LEU A 417 0.97 4.68 14.62
CA LEU A 417 1.22 3.88 15.83
C LEU A 417 1.51 4.76 17.04
N ILE A 418 2.42 5.74 16.91
CA ILE A 418 2.72 6.67 18.02
C ILE A 418 1.47 7.42 18.46
N ALA A 419 0.68 7.94 17.51
CA ALA A 419 -0.56 8.65 17.82
C ALA A 419 -1.58 7.75 18.54
N ALA A 420 -1.61 6.45 18.24
CA ALA A 420 -2.50 5.46 18.84
C ALA A 420 -2.11 5.05 20.27
N LEU A 421 -0.86 5.27 20.70
CA LEU A 421 -0.42 5.00 22.07
C LEU A 421 -1.03 5.96 23.11
N ALA A 422 -1.51 7.12 22.67
CA ALA A 422 -2.12 8.07 23.58
C ALA A 422 -3.43 7.51 24.19
N PRO A 423 -3.79 7.88 25.44
CA PRO A 423 -4.99 7.37 26.09
C PRO A 423 -6.27 7.59 25.28
N ARG A 424 -7.20 6.62 25.37
CA ARG A 424 -8.50 6.64 24.65
C ARG A 424 -8.36 6.67 23.13
N ARG A 425 -7.27 6.11 22.62
CA ARG A 425 -7.06 5.88 21.20
C ARG A 425 -6.74 4.42 20.93
N ALA A 426 -7.03 4.00 19.70
CA ALA A 426 -6.65 2.70 19.17
C ALA A 426 -6.10 2.86 17.75
N LEU A 427 -5.17 2.02 17.35
CA LEU A 427 -4.76 1.92 15.95
C LEU A 427 -5.84 1.17 15.17
N LEU A 428 -6.32 1.76 14.08
CA LEU A 428 -7.18 1.08 13.11
C LEU A 428 -6.35 0.65 11.91
N THR A 429 -6.22 -0.66 11.77
CA THR A 429 -5.60 -1.29 10.60
C THR A 429 -6.26 -2.62 10.26
N ASP A 430 -6.56 -2.80 8.98
CA ASP A 430 -7.05 -4.07 8.43
C ASP A 430 -5.91 -5.07 8.19
N ASP A 431 -4.65 -4.72 8.44
CA ASP A 431 -3.52 -5.65 8.40
C ASP A 431 -3.28 -6.30 9.77
N LEU A 432 -3.58 -7.59 9.88
CA LEU A 432 -3.35 -8.38 11.10
C LEU A 432 -1.90 -8.29 11.58
N GLY A 433 -0.92 -8.33 10.69
CA GLY A 433 0.50 -8.29 11.08
C GLY A 433 0.85 -6.96 11.74
N LEU A 434 0.33 -5.84 11.20
CA LEU A 434 0.52 -4.52 11.77
C LEU A 434 -0.21 -4.37 13.12
N ARG A 435 -1.40 -4.98 13.29
CA ARG A 435 -2.06 -5.03 14.59
C ARG A 435 -1.24 -5.74 15.65
N VAL A 436 -0.62 -6.88 15.31
CA VAL A 436 0.23 -7.63 16.25
C VAL A 436 1.42 -6.77 16.70
N ILE A 437 2.07 -6.05 15.78
CA ILE A 437 3.14 -5.10 16.10
C ILE A 437 2.63 -3.99 17.02
N ALA A 438 1.47 -3.42 16.72
CA ALA A 438 0.87 -2.35 17.52
C ALA A 438 0.50 -2.81 18.95
N GLN A 439 -0.05 -4.01 19.08
CA GLN A 439 -0.32 -4.62 20.39
C GLN A 439 0.96 -4.87 21.17
N ALA A 440 2.03 -5.33 20.52
CA ALA A 440 3.35 -5.50 21.14
C ALA A 440 3.94 -4.15 21.61
N ALA A 441 3.59 -3.05 20.93
CA ALA A 441 3.93 -1.69 21.36
C ALA A 441 3.10 -1.20 22.55
N GLY A 442 2.03 -1.91 22.93
CA GLY A 442 1.08 -1.53 23.98
C GLY A 442 -0.11 -0.70 23.48
N ALA A 443 -0.29 -0.55 22.18
CA ALA A 443 -1.46 0.15 21.63
C ALA A 443 -2.73 -0.71 21.71
N GLN A 444 -3.87 -0.07 21.93
CA GLN A 444 -5.15 -0.69 21.63
C GLN A 444 -5.34 -0.77 20.12
N VAL A 445 -6.05 -1.79 19.64
CA VAL A 445 -6.20 -2.03 18.20
C VAL A 445 -7.65 -2.27 17.81
N CYS A 446 -7.97 -1.91 16.59
CA CYS A 446 -9.24 -2.12 15.93
C CYS A 446 -8.99 -2.33 14.43
N TRP A 447 -10.00 -2.77 13.70
CA TRP A 447 -10.02 -2.80 12.23
C TRP A 447 -11.42 -2.44 11.74
N THR A 448 -11.61 -2.38 10.42
CA THR A 448 -12.83 -1.84 9.81
C THR A 448 -14.11 -2.51 10.31
N GLN A 449 -14.08 -3.84 10.44
CA GLN A 449 -15.30 -4.58 10.80
C GLN A 449 -15.75 -4.38 12.26
N PRO A 450 -14.91 -4.52 13.31
CA PRO A 450 -15.31 -4.20 14.67
C PRO A 450 -15.72 -2.75 14.86
N LEU A 451 -15.08 -1.81 14.14
CA LEU A 451 -15.53 -0.43 14.13
C LEU A 451 -16.96 -0.33 13.62
N ALA A 452 -17.27 -0.98 12.50
CA ALA A 452 -18.61 -1.01 11.93
C ALA A 452 -19.62 -1.71 12.85
N GLN A 453 -19.23 -2.78 13.55
CA GLN A 453 -20.07 -3.46 14.54
C GLN A 453 -20.42 -2.54 15.71
N VAL A 454 -19.44 -1.81 16.24
CA VAL A 454 -19.67 -0.82 17.31
C VAL A 454 -20.55 0.33 16.80
N ALA A 455 -20.27 0.85 15.59
CA ALA A 455 -21.08 1.90 14.98
C ALA A 455 -22.55 1.47 14.79
N LEU A 456 -22.79 0.24 14.36
CA LEU A 456 -24.14 -0.33 14.23
C LEU A 456 -24.81 -0.44 15.60
N SER A 457 -24.11 -0.92 16.63
CA SER A 457 -24.66 -1.04 17.99
C SER A 457 -25.03 0.33 18.59
N LEU A 458 -24.29 1.38 18.22
CA LEU A 458 -24.53 2.76 18.61
C LEU A 458 -25.51 3.49 17.68
N GLN A 459 -26.06 2.81 16.67
CA GLN A 459 -26.96 3.36 15.65
C GLN A 459 -26.35 4.53 14.86
N ALA A 460 -25.01 4.62 14.79
CA ALA A 460 -24.30 5.61 13.97
C ALA A 460 -24.35 5.26 12.48
N ILE A 461 -24.53 3.98 12.17
CA ILE A 461 -24.85 3.46 10.84
C ILE A 461 -26.06 2.53 10.91
N THR A 462 -26.74 2.38 9.80
CA THR A 462 -27.87 1.47 9.63
C THR A 462 -27.40 0.06 9.25
N HIS A 463 -28.26 -0.95 9.39
CA HIS A 463 -27.92 -2.32 8.99
C HIS A 463 -27.63 -2.45 7.47
N PRO A 464 -28.33 -1.77 6.55
CA PRO A 464 -27.93 -1.74 5.14
C PRO A 464 -26.52 -1.17 4.91
N GLU A 465 -26.14 -0.12 5.63
CA GLU A 465 -24.78 0.45 5.53
C GLU A 465 -23.72 -0.48 6.11
N TYR A 466 -24.04 -1.18 7.21
CA TYR A 466 -23.19 -2.24 7.74
C TYR A 466 -22.97 -3.33 6.68
N ARG A 467 -24.04 -3.81 6.04
CA ARG A 467 -23.95 -4.81 4.96
C ARG A 467 -23.15 -4.31 3.76
N GLN A 468 -23.25 -3.03 3.42
CA GLN A 468 -22.40 -2.42 2.39
C GLN A 468 -20.91 -2.53 2.76
N ILE A 469 -20.54 -2.26 4.02
CA ILE A 469 -19.15 -2.45 4.49
C ILE A 469 -18.76 -3.92 4.37
N ILE A 470 -19.57 -4.84 4.88
CA ILE A 470 -19.28 -6.29 4.82
C ILE A 470 -19.08 -6.75 3.38
N GLY A 471 -19.98 -6.36 2.46
CA GLY A 471 -19.85 -6.70 1.05
C GLY A 471 -18.58 -6.14 0.42
N ALA A 472 -18.23 -4.89 0.72
CA ALA A 472 -16.99 -4.30 0.26
C ALA A 472 -15.74 -5.06 0.73
N LEU A 473 -15.71 -5.54 1.99
CA LEU A 473 -14.59 -6.33 2.51
C LEU A 473 -14.45 -7.68 1.77
N PHE A 474 -15.56 -8.34 1.45
CA PHE A 474 -15.55 -9.54 0.60
C PHE A 474 -15.02 -9.23 -0.81
N ASP A 475 -15.50 -8.16 -1.45
CA ASP A 475 -15.05 -7.76 -2.81
C ASP A 475 -13.57 -7.32 -2.85
N ALA A 476 -13.03 -6.96 -1.69
CA ALA A 476 -11.63 -6.64 -1.50
C ALA A 476 -10.80 -7.85 -1.03
N ASN A 477 -11.35 -9.07 -1.10
CA ASN A 477 -10.67 -10.32 -0.75
C ASN A 477 -10.06 -10.31 0.67
N HIS A 478 -10.79 -9.75 1.64
CA HIS A 478 -10.41 -9.87 3.04
C HIS A 478 -10.54 -11.33 3.47
N ALA A 479 -9.45 -11.91 3.98
CA ALA A 479 -9.33 -13.35 4.20
C ALA A 479 -10.38 -13.90 5.18
N PHE A 480 -10.84 -13.07 6.12
CA PHE A 480 -11.93 -13.41 7.02
C PHE A 480 -12.83 -12.19 7.26
N VAL A 481 -14.15 -12.39 7.16
CA VAL A 481 -15.17 -11.39 7.45
C VAL A 481 -16.27 -12.06 8.27
N GLN A 482 -16.50 -11.62 9.51
CA GLN A 482 -17.58 -12.16 10.34
C GLN A 482 -18.95 -11.79 9.75
N PHE A 483 -19.95 -12.66 9.82
CA PHE A 483 -21.31 -12.29 9.45
C PHE A 483 -22.32 -13.12 10.25
N ASN A 484 -23.56 -12.65 10.31
CA ASN A 484 -24.65 -13.30 11.03
C ASN A 484 -25.84 -13.60 10.12
N ALA A 485 -26.88 -14.22 10.67
CA ALA A 485 -28.08 -14.58 9.91
C ALA A 485 -28.81 -13.36 9.31
N ALA A 486 -28.80 -12.20 9.97
CA ALA A 486 -29.43 -10.99 9.47
C ALA A 486 -28.71 -10.40 8.26
N ASP A 487 -27.38 -10.56 8.17
CA ASP A 487 -26.61 -10.14 7.00
C ASP A 487 -27.04 -10.91 5.75
N VAL A 488 -27.12 -12.24 5.85
CA VAL A 488 -27.55 -13.12 4.76
C VAL A 488 -29.03 -12.94 4.42
N ILE A 489 -29.90 -12.79 5.42
CA ILE A 489 -31.33 -12.53 5.19
C ILE A 489 -31.53 -11.19 4.47
N GLY A 490 -30.79 -10.16 4.87
CA GLY A 490 -30.83 -8.89 4.17
C GLY A 490 -30.44 -9.04 2.70
N GLU A 491 -29.36 -9.78 2.42
CA GLU A 491 -28.90 -10.00 1.03
C GLU A 491 -29.94 -10.77 0.22
N LEU A 492 -30.56 -11.80 0.82
CA LEU A 492 -31.69 -12.51 0.23
C LEU A 492 -32.88 -11.58 -0.03
N GLN A 493 -33.17 -10.62 0.85
CA GLN A 493 -34.26 -9.67 0.61
C GLN A 493 -33.95 -8.73 -0.55
N ASP A 494 -32.73 -8.22 -0.62
CA ASP A 494 -32.28 -7.31 -1.69
C ASP A 494 -32.23 -8.02 -3.05
N SER A 495 -31.88 -9.32 -3.07
CA SER A 495 -31.89 -10.15 -4.27
C SER A 495 -33.28 -10.71 -4.62
N ALA A 496 -34.35 -10.27 -3.96
CA ALA A 496 -35.70 -10.80 -4.11
C ALA A 496 -35.78 -12.33 -3.93
N TRP A 497 -34.96 -12.85 -3.01
CA TRP A 497 -34.79 -14.27 -2.69
C TRP A 497 -34.26 -15.03 -3.90
N THR A 498 -33.12 -14.58 -4.44
CA THR A 498 -32.38 -15.30 -5.49
C THR A 498 -30.92 -15.46 -5.10
N ALA A 499 -30.29 -16.56 -5.52
CA ALA A 499 -28.86 -16.76 -5.31
C ALA A 499 -28.05 -15.78 -6.17
N ASN A 500 -26.96 -15.26 -5.62
CA ASN A 500 -26.03 -14.35 -6.29
C ASN A 500 -24.59 -14.62 -5.80
N ASP A 501 -23.62 -13.90 -6.36
CA ASP A 501 -22.20 -14.09 -6.02
C ASP A 501 -21.90 -13.79 -4.55
N ARG A 502 -22.56 -12.77 -3.97
CA ARG A 502 -22.39 -12.43 -2.55
C ARG A 502 -22.84 -13.57 -1.62
N LEU A 503 -24.01 -14.16 -1.90
CA LEU A 503 -24.51 -15.33 -1.17
C LEU A 503 -23.58 -16.53 -1.37
N ARG A 504 -22.96 -16.67 -2.54
CA ARG A 504 -21.95 -17.70 -2.78
C ARG A 504 -20.69 -17.48 -1.93
N ASP A 505 -20.27 -16.24 -1.72
CA ASP A 505 -19.13 -15.91 -0.85
C ASP A 505 -19.42 -16.19 0.63
N TYR A 506 -20.61 -15.82 1.11
CA TYR A 506 -21.07 -16.22 2.45
C TYR A 506 -21.08 -17.74 2.60
N ALA A 507 -21.55 -18.46 1.57
CA ALA A 507 -21.55 -19.91 1.57
C ALA A 507 -20.12 -20.50 1.62
N ARG A 508 -19.19 -19.97 0.82
CA ARG A 508 -17.77 -20.38 0.84
C ARG A 508 -17.18 -20.23 2.24
N LEU A 509 -17.42 -19.10 2.90
CA LEU A 509 -16.90 -18.85 4.23
C LEU A 509 -17.49 -19.78 5.30
N LEU A 510 -18.80 -20.07 5.25
CA LEU A 510 -19.42 -21.07 6.15
C LEU A 510 -18.85 -22.48 5.96
N THR A 511 -18.42 -22.80 4.74
CA THR A 511 -17.78 -24.07 4.41
C THR A 511 -16.26 -24.05 4.61
N SER A 512 -15.69 -22.97 5.17
CA SER A 512 -14.26 -22.86 5.44
C SER A 512 -13.84 -23.76 6.60
N GLU A 513 -12.69 -24.40 6.46
CA GLU A 513 -12.08 -25.22 7.53
C GLU A 513 -11.59 -24.36 8.72
N THR A 514 -11.39 -23.06 8.50
CA THR A 514 -10.92 -22.12 9.53
C THR A 514 -12.03 -21.58 10.43
N LEU A 515 -13.31 -21.79 10.07
CA LEU A 515 -14.45 -21.27 10.82
C LEU A 515 -14.86 -22.24 11.94
N ASP A 516 -15.13 -21.71 13.14
CA ASP A 516 -15.73 -22.49 14.22
C ASP A 516 -17.10 -23.04 13.79
N GLN A 517 -17.18 -24.38 13.72
CA GLN A 517 -18.38 -25.11 13.34
C GLN A 517 -19.58 -24.81 14.25
N THR A 518 -19.33 -24.46 15.52
CA THR A 518 -20.39 -24.08 16.46
C THR A 518 -21.03 -22.75 16.06
N HIS A 519 -20.20 -21.75 15.72
CA HIS A 519 -20.67 -20.45 15.24
C HIS A 519 -21.41 -20.59 13.91
N ALA A 520 -20.81 -21.32 12.97
CA ALA A 520 -21.38 -21.58 11.66
C ALA A 520 -22.77 -22.25 11.76
N ALA A 521 -22.91 -23.26 12.63
CA ALA A 521 -24.17 -23.94 12.91
C ALA A 521 -25.22 -22.99 13.53
N MET A 522 -24.80 -22.10 14.43
CA MET A 522 -25.69 -21.09 15.02
C MET A 522 -26.24 -20.14 13.96
N VAL A 523 -25.38 -19.62 13.08
CA VAL A 523 -25.77 -18.74 11.97
C VAL A 523 -26.78 -19.45 11.05
N MET A 524 -26.52 -20.70 10.67
CA MET A 524 -27.43 -21.48 9.84
C MET A 524 -28.78 -21.74 10.52
N ALA A 525 -28.77 -22.05 11.82
CA ALA A 525 -29.99 -22.27 12.60
C ALA A 525 -30.86 -21.01 12.69
N GLU A 526 -30.25 -19.87 13.04
CA GLU A 526 -30.94 -18.59 13.08
C GLU A 526 -31.48 -18.19 11.70
N LEU A 527 -30.67 -18.39 10.66
CA LEU A 527 -31.07 -18.12 9.28
C LEU A 527 -32.30 -18.91 8.88
N LEU A 528 -32.29 -20.23 9.05
CA LEU A 528 -33.42 -21.10 8.68
C LEU A 528 -34.70 -20.71 9.41
N LEU A 529 -34.61 -20.50 10.73
CA LEU A 529 -35.75 -20.13 11.56
C LEU A 529 -36.34 -18.77 11.15
N ASN A 530 -35.48 -17.75 10.97
CA ASN A 530 -35.93 -16.40 10.69
C ASN A 530 -36.40 -16.23 9.23
N SER A 531 -35.65 -16.76 8.27
CA SER A 531 -36.03 -16.69 6.84
C SER A 531 -37.34 -17.42 6.55
N SER A 532 -37.59 -18.57 7.20
CA SER A 532 -38.85 -19.30 7.06
C SER A 532 -40.05 -18.51 7.58
N GLN A 533 -39.86 -17.70 8.64
CA GLN A 533 -40.91 -16.82 9.14
C GLN A 533 -41.15 -15.61 8.23
N ILE A 534 -40.09 -15.07 7.62
CA ILE A 534 -40.17 -13.87 6.78
C ILE A 534 -40.77 -14.17 5.40
N ALA A 535 -40.35 -15.27 4.76
CA ALA A 535 -40.66 -15.54 3.36
C ALA A 535 -41.18 -16.95 3.06
N GLY A 536 -41.37 -17.77 4.10
CA GLY A 536 -41.80 -19.15 3.96
C GLY A 536 -40.66 -20.13 3.69
N ILE A 537 -40.93 -21.41 3.90
CA ILE A 537 -39.95 -22.51 3.84
C ILE A 537 -39.25 -22.58 2.49
N ALA A 538 -39.99 -22.53 1.37
CA ALA A 538 -39.39 -22.67 0.04
C ALA A 538 -38.29 -21.63 -0.25
N ARG A 539 -38.49 -20.38 0.19
CA ARG A 539 -37.50 -19.30 0.03
C ARG A 539 -36.36 -19.39 1.05
N ALA A 540 -36.64 -19.86 2.26
CA ALA A 540 -35.64 -20.11 3.30
C ALA A 540 -34.57 -21.12 2.88
N LEU A 541 -34.88 -22.02 1.94
CA LEU A 541 -33.97 -23.06 1.46
C LEU A 541 -32.92 -22.59 0.45
N ILE A 542 -33.05 -21.38 -0.10
CA ILE A 542 -32.17 -20.90 -1.17
C ILE A 542 -30.72 -20.86 -0.73
N PHE A 543 -30.43 -20.22 0.40
CA PHE A 543 -29.07 -20.11 0.91
C PHE A 543 -28.51 -21.45 1.44
N PRO A 544 -29.23 -22.24 2.27
CA PRO A 544 -28.78 -23.58 2.65
C PRO A 544 -28.43 -24.46 1.45
N ASN A 545 -29.26 -24.47 0.40
CA ASN A 545 -28.98 -25.26 -0.79
C ASN A 545 -27.76 -24.76 -1.57
N LEU A 546 -27.53 -23.44 -1.58
CA LEU A 546 -26.30 -22.86 -2.13
C LEU A 546 -25.05 -23.26 -1.31
N VAL A 547 -25.15 -23.33 0.02
CA VAL A 547 -24.07 -23.87 0.88
C VAL A 547 -23.75 -25.31 0.50
N PHE A 548 -24.76 -26.15 0.24
CA PHE A 548 -24.55 -27.51 -0.26
C PHE A 548 -23.88 -27.58 -1.63
N GLU A 549 -24.27 -26.69 -2.55
CA GLU A 549 -23.65 -26.58 -3.86
C GLU A 549 -22.16 -26.23 -3.75
N VAL A 550 -21.84 -25.16 -3.01
CA VAL A 550 -20.46 -24.69 -2.79
C VAL A 550 -19.61 -25.73 -2.06
N ALA A 551 -20.15 -26.38 -1.02
CA ALA A 551 -19.44 -27.46 -0.35
C ALA A 551 -19.13 -28.62 -1.29
N GLY A 552 -20.06 -28.94 -2.21
CA GLY A 552 -19.84 -29.94 -3.26
C GLY A 552 -18.70 -29.56 -4.20
N GLU A 553 -18.67 -28.32 -4.68
CA GLU A 553 -17.59 -27.77 -5.52
C GLU A 553 -16.22 -27.85 -4.83
N LEU A 554 -16.18 -27.65 -3.50
CA LEU A 554 -14.96 -27.69 -2.69
C LEU A 554 -14.60 -29.11 -2.20
N GLY A 555 -15.38 -30.14 -2.53
CA GLY A 555 -15.15 -31.51 -2.05
C GLY A 555 -15.40 -31.71 -0.54
N ARG A 556 -16.20 -30.83 0.08
CA ARG A 556 -16.49 -30.79 1.53
C ARG A 556 -17.91 -31.24 1.91
N ALA A 557 -18.57 -32.00 1.04
CA ALA A 557 -19.96 -32.42 1.24
C ALA A 557 -20.18 -33.23 2.54
N GLU A 558 -19.21 -34.04 2.98
CA GLU A 558 -19.33 -34.84 4.20
C GLU A 558 -19.27 -33.98 5.47
N GLN A 559 -18.37 -32.98 5.51
CA GLN A 559 -18.27 -32.02 6.61
C GLN A 559 -19.57 -31.22 6.78
N LEU A 560 -20.24 -30.90 5.66
CA LEU A 560 -21.49 -30.17 5.68
C LEU A 560 -22.66 -30.97 6.32
N ARG A 561 -22.63 -32.31 6.28
CA ARG A 561 -23.64 -33.13 6.96
C ARG A 561 -23.57 -32.98 8.47
N ALA A 562 -22.35 -33.10 9.02
CA ALA A 562 -22.12 -32.91 10.46
C ALA A 562 -22.52 -31.49 10.89
N PHE A 563 -22.21 -30.50 10.06
CA PHE A 563 -22.63 -29.11 10.23
C PHE A 563 -24.16 -28.93 10.29
N MET A 564 -24.94 -29.56 9.41
CA MET A 564 -26.41 -29.45 9.45
C MET A 564 -27.02 -30.13 10.68
N GLY A 565 -26.43 -31.23 11.15
CA GLY A 565 -26.78 -31.84 12.43
C GLY A 565 -26.54 -30.87 13.61
N ALA A 566 -25.40 -30.18 13.62
CA ALA A 566 -25.09 -29.15 14.60
C ALA A 566 -26.05 -27.95 14.50
N ALA A 567 -26.43 -27.53 13.29
CA ALA A 567 -27.41 -26.46 13.07
C ALA A 567 -28.79 -26.83 13.63
N ARG A 568 -29.23 -28.08 13.45
CA ARG A 568 -30.47 -28.58 14.08
C ARG A 568 -30.42 -28.51 15.60
N ALA A 569 -29.30 -28.90 16.21
CA ALA A 569 -29.10 -28.80 17.66
C ALA A 569 -29.09 -27.33 18.14
N ALA A 570 -28.42 -26.44 17.40
CA ALA A 570 -28.42 -25.01 17.67
C ALA A 570 -29.84 -24.41 17.58
N ALA A 571 -30.64 -24.80 16.58
CA ALA A 571 -32.05 -24.40 16.46
C ALA A 571 -32.87 -24.81 17.68
N GLN A 572 -32.66 -26.02 18.22
CA GLN A 572 -33.32 -26.48 19.44
C GLN A 572 -32.93 -25.63 20.65
N HIS A 573 -31.65 -25.26 20.77
CA HIS A 573 -31.18 -24.38 21.84
C HIS A 573 -31.79 -22.97 21.74
N ILE A 574 -31.83 -22.37 20.53
CA ILE A 574 -32.48 -21.08 20.27
C ILE A 574 -33.96 -21.12 20.67
N GLN A 575 -34.69 -22.13 20.22
CA GLN A 575 -36.12 -22.28 20.52
C GLN A 575 -36.37 -22.55 22.00
N THR A 576 -35.50 -23.30 22.67
CA THR A 576 -35.58 -23.52 24.13
C THR A 576 -35.46 -22.19 24.87
N ARG A 577 -34.51 -21.33 24.50
CA ARG A 577 -34.37 -19.97 25.07
C ARG A 577 -35.61 -19.10 24.79
N ALA A 578 -36.15 -19.15 23.57
CA ALA A 578 -37.35 -18.40 23.21
C ALA A 578 -38.58 -18.84 24.02
N PHE A 579 -38.81 -20.16 24.14
CA PHE A 579 -39.87 -20.70 24.99
C PHE A 579 -39.66 -20.37 26.45
N ASN A 580 -38.42 -20.43 26.96
CA ASN A 580 -38.11 -20.05 28.33
C ASN A 580 -38.48 -18.58 28.60
N ARG A 581 -38.09 -17.65 27.73
CA ARG A 581 -38.45 -16.22 27.87
C ARG A 581 -39.97 -16.00 27.90
N ARG A 582 -40.74 -16.78 27.14
CA ARG A 582 -42.20 -16.63 27.04
C ARG A 582 -42.97 -17.37 28.14
N LEU A 583 -42.54 -18.57 28.50
CA LEU A 583 -43.31 -19.50 29.33
C LEU A 583 -42.86 -19.50 30.79
N LEU A 584 -41.57 -19.22 31.09
CA LEU A 584 -41.08 -19.25 32.47
C LEU A 584 -41.66 -18.11 33.32
N PRO A 585 -41.65 -16.83 32.91
CA PRO A 585 -42.15 -15.75 33.75
C PRO A 585 -43.60 -15.95 34.25
N PRO A 586 -44.61 -16.24 33.40
CA PRO A 586 -45.97 -16.44 33.87
C PRO A 586 -46.12 -17.72 34.72
N ARG A 587 -45.31 -18.76 34.49
CA ARG A 587 -45.35 -19.99 35.30
C ARG A 587 -44.75 -19.80 36.68
N LEU A 588 -43.62 -19.10 36.77
CA LEU A 588 -43.01 -18.73 38.05
C LEU A 588 -43.97 -17.89 38.90
N MET A 589 -44.74 -16.99 38.27
CA MET A 589 -45.79 -16.23 38.95
C MET A 589 -46.99 -17.08 39.41
N GLN A 590 -47.23 -18.24 38.78
CA GLN A 590 -48.34 -19.15 39.10
C GLN A 590 -47.96 -20.28 40.07
N THR A 591 -46.66 -20.50 40.32
CA THR A 591 -46.22 -21.53 41.26
C THR A 591 -46.16 -20.97 42.68
N THR A 592 -46.89 -21.59 43.62
CA THR A 592 -46.88 -21.23 45.05
C THR A 592 -45.83 -21.99 45.87
N HIS A 593 -45.07 -22.90 45.25
CA HIS A 593 -44.04 -23.72 45.89
C HIS A 593 -42.73 -23.75 45.08
N LEU A 594 -41.64 -24.12 45.78
CA LEU A 594 -40.25 -24.35 45.32
C LEU A 594 -40.16 -25.38 44.17
N THR A 595 -40.82 -25.14 43.04
CA THR A 595 -40.63 -25.93 41.83
C THR A 595 -39.26 -25.56 41.26
N PRO A 596 -38.31 -26.50 41.16
CA PRO A 596 -36.99 -26.18 40.62
C PRO A 596 -37.12 -25.58 39.23
N ILE A 597 -36.39 -24.49 38.97
CA ILE A 597 -36.37 -23.81 37.66
C ILE A 597 -36.03 -24.81 36.55
N ASP A 598 -35.16 -25.78 36.84
CA ASP A 598 -34.76 -26.84 35.93
C ASP A 598 -35.95 -27.71 35.49
N ALA A 599 -36.89 -28.02 36.40
CA ALA A 599 -38.08 -28.81 36.06
C ALA A 599 -39.02 -28.04 35.11
N LEU A 600 -39.12 -26.72 35.26
CA LEU A 600 -39.89 -25.86 34.37
C LEU A 600 -39.18 -25.68 33.01
N ALA A 601 -37.85 -25.62 33.00
CA ALA A 601 -37.03 -25.52 31.80
C ALA A 601 -37.06 -26.80 30.94
N VAL A 602 -37.15 -27.99 31.56
CA VAL A 602 -37.28 -29.29 30.86
C VAL A 602 -38.52 -29.32 29.96
N MET A 603 -39.64 -28.71 30.38
CA MET A 603 -40.84 -28.64 29.53
C MET A 603 -40.63 -27.76 28.30
N SER A 604 -39.94 -26.63 28.44
CA SER A 604 -39.60 -25.75 27.32
C SER A 604 -38.67 -26.47 26.34
N ALA A 605 -37.69 -27.22 26.85
CA ALA A 605 -36.78 -28.01 26.04
C ALA A 605 -37.52 -29.08 25.21
N ARG A 606 -38.44 -29.84 25.83
CA ARG A 606 -39.28 -30.83 25.10
C ARG A 606 -40.17 -30.18 24.05
N ARG A 607 -40.68 -28.97 24.30
CA ARG A 607 -41.51 -28.24 23.33
C ARG A 607 -40.67 -27.73 22.16
N ALA A 608 -39.47 -27.23 22.45
CA ALA A 608 -38.49 -26.82 21.44
C ALA A 608 -38.09 -28.01 20.55
N GLU A 609 -37.78 -29.16 21.15
CA GLU A 609 -37.43 -30.39 20.43
C GLU A 609 -38.53 -30.82 19.45
N LYS A 610 -39.79 -30.88 19.91
CA LYS A 610 -40.93 -31.21 19.05
C LYS A 610 -41.14 -30.20 17.93
N PHE A 611 -40.96 -28.92 18.21
CA PHE A 611 -41.07 -27.85 17.21
C PHE A 611 -39.97 -27.98 16.16
N VAL A 612 -38.72 -28.09 16.58
CA VAL A 612 -37.56 -28.16 15.68
C VAL A 612 -37.60 -29.42 14.84
N THR A 613 -38.02 -30.56 15.39
CA THR A 613 -38.19 -31.80 14.61
C THR A 613 -39.19 -31.60 13.48
N ARG A 614 -40.41 -31.13 13.79
CA ARG A 614 -41.43 -30.86 12.75
C ARG A 614 -40.98 -29.82 11.73
N PHE A 615 -40.25 -28.81 12.19
CA PHE A 615 -39.72 -27.76 11.32
C PHE A 615 -38.66 -28.32 10.36
N TRP A 616 -37.76 -29.17 10.85
CA TRP A 616 -36.75 -29.83 10.02
C TRP A 616 -37.36 -30.80 9.02
N ASP A 617 -38.34 -31.61 9.44
CA ASP A 617 -39.07 -32.51 8.55
C ASP A 617 -39.74 -31.73 7.40
N ALA A 618 -40.28 -30.53 7.70
CA ALA A 618 -40.88 -29.66 6.69
C ALA A 618 -39.85 -29.02 5.74
N LEU A 619 -38.64 -28.71 6.23
CA LEU A 619 -37.53 -28.23 5.40
C LEU A 619 -37.06 -29.34 4.44
N GLU A 620 -36.89 -30.56 4.94
CA GLU A 620 -36.50 -31.74 4.14
C GLU A 620 -37.56 -32.04 3.07
N ALA A 621 -38.84 -32.05 3.44
CA ALA A 621 -39.94 -32.24 2.49
C ALA A 621 -40.01 -31.14 1.42
N ALA A 622 -39.52 -29.93 1.72
CA ALA A 622 -39.44 -28.82 0.79
C ALA A 622 -38.13 -28.79 -0.03
N GLY A 623 -37.25 -29.77 0.14
CA GLY A 623 -36.03 -29.93 -0.65
C GLY A 623 -34.75 -29.40 0.01
N LEU A 624 -34.70 -29.30 1.34
CA LEU A 624 -33.44 -29.15 2.05
C LEU A 624 -32.60 -30.41 1.80
N LYS A 625 -31.42 -30.24 1.21
CA LYS A 625 -30.47 -31.35 1.09
C LYS A 625 -29.97 -31.70 2.49
N THR A 626 -30.32 -32.88 3.00
CA THR A 626 -29.76 -33.41 4.26
C THR A 626 -28.87 -34.64 4.04
N GLY A 627 -28.77 -35.11 2.79
CA GLY A 627 -27.71 -35.99 2.32
C GLY A 627 -28.00 -37.49 2.37
N ASP A 628 -29.23 -37.90 2.06
CA ASP A 628 -29.51 -39.25 1.54
C ASP A 628 -29.33 -39.30 0.00
#